data_AF-A0A3M1HFG1-F1
#
_entry.id   AF-A0A3M1HFG1-F1
#
_cell.length_a   1.000
_cell.length_b   1.000
_cell.length_c   1.000
_cell.angle_alpha   90.00
_cell.angle_beta   90.00
_cell.angle_gamma   90.00
#
_symmetry.space_group_name_H-M   'P 1'
#
loop_
_entity.id
_entity.type
_entity.pdbx_description
1 polymer ?
#
loop_
_entity_poly.entity_id
_entity_poly.type
_entity_poly.pdbx_seq_one_letter_code
_entity_poly.pdbx_strand_id
1 'polypeptide(L)'
;MKQGSIHNWVAFITLITLGFVMGGCASGGEEKKDESQNPPIRKVRKVKGNSGQKGQKGQPVRTVKKAPSSGRPGKATLENKSKKKNLLDIQAKDPLSKEKAKEITLHAKTRQALSEWYFKIGKSLYDKFQFEEAEKNFRRAYELYPKNAEAQRYLLLTRYLLDKGYPTYKITSTLLQQEKEVMIQEKKAKMQRAFKRAVSLYDQGQYKEAIRFFEEVIEMIRAFPYQIDDNNYASKAKEYLTDSKRKARLQEIKEIERKQQIALAKAREEELRLKRAHRRKIQKLLKQASKLIQLRYYEKAIQVLEEVLQEDPENRTAAPLLKLAKEGRSLKFRTKVWKDTREYLKQDQENINATSIPFSDFVRFPSKKEWDISRSREEAISGKIFEEPEWVKEYKAKLKGKRVSQVSFKDSSLLAVVKFLQDISGLTIVVDPQMDTTDKNVTLPITDEQSLENVLNLIMDQLGLTYIFKNEAIFITEKGNAVTKTHFVVLNVQDILNPIK
;
A
#
# COMPACT_ATOMS: atom_id res chain seq x y z
N MET A 1 -11.71 41.79 27.73
CA MET A 1 -13.16 41.62 27.99
C MET A 1 -13.81 41.04 26.73
N LYS A 2 -14.50 39.89 26.90
CA LYS A 2 -15.48 39.22 26.01
C LYS A 2 -14.96 38.74 24.64
N GLN A 3 -14.76 37.42 24.46
CA GLN A 3 -15.77 36.38 24.07
C GLN A 3 -16.25 36.60 22.61
N GLY A 4 -16.33 35.62 21.72
CA GLY A 4 -16.34 34.17 21.90
C GLY A 4 -16.24 33.44 20.55
N SER A 5 -16.36 32.13 20.66
CA SER A 5 -16.04 31.10 19.67
C SER A 5 -17.34 30.47 19.10
N ILE A 6 -17.17 29.58 18.11
CA ILE A 6 -18.01 28.39 17.79
C ILE A 6 -19.22 28.54 16.83
N HIS A 7 -19.15 27.93 15.62
CA HIS A 7 -19.93 26.74 15.12
C HIS A 7 -19.91 26.65 13.57
N ASN A 8 -19.37 25.54 13.00
CA ASN A 8 -20.06 24.37 12.40
C ASN A 8 -20.94 24.67 11.17
N TRP A 9 -20.73 23.94 10.07
CA TRP A 9 -21.75 23.07 9.43
C TRP A 9 -21.09 22.13 8.41
N VAL A 10 -21.35 20.84 8.61
CA VAL A 10 -21.03 19.70 7.74
C VAL A 10 -22.21 19.50 6.81
N ALA A 11 -22.00 19.25 5.52
CA ALA A 11 -23.01 18.60 4.68
C ALA A 11 -22.36 17.70 3.61
N PHE A 12 -22.60 16.40 3.80
CA PHE A 12 -22.44 15.29 2.89
C PHE A 12 -23.21 15.50 1.57
N ILE A 13 -22.63 15.11 0.43
CA ILE A 13 -23.40 14.48 -0.67
C ILE A 13 -22.58 13.30 -1.20
N THR A 14 -23.20 12.12 -1.09
CA THR A 14 -22.76 10.84 -1.66
C THR A 14 -23.75 10.43 -2.74
N LEU A 15 -23.28 9.55 -3.63
CA LEU A 15 -24.01 8.75 -4.63
C LEU A 15 -24.55 9.47 -5.88
N ILE A 16 -24.08 9.04 -7.05
CA ILE A 16 -24.80 8.07 -7.90
C ILE A 16 -23.77 7.30 -8.73
N THR A 17 -23.65 6.01 -8.43
CA THR A 17 -23.15 4.98 -9.35
C THR A 17 -24.35 4.35 -10.04
N LEU A 18 -24.36 4.28 -11.37
CA LEU A 18 -25.05 3.22 -12.09
C LEU A 18 -24.29 2.92 -13.38
N GLY A 19 -23.99 1.64 -13.56
CA GLY A 19 -23.14 1.13 -14.63
C GLY A 19 -23.87 0.93 -15.96
N PHE A 20 -23.07 0.63 -16.97
CA PHE A 20 -23.50 -0.15 -18.12
C PHE A 20 -22.42 -1.16 -18.49
N VAL A 21 -22.84 -2.41 -18.55
CA VAL A 21 -22.12 -3.62 -18.97
C VAL A 21 -22.53 -3.94 -20.42
N MET A 22 -21.71 -4.77 -21.07
CA MET A 22 -21.82 -5.42 -22.41
C MET A 22 -20.86 -4.78 -23.42
N GLY A 23 -19.94 -5.48 -24.07
CA GLY A 23 -19.66 -6.91 -24.23
C GLY A 23 -19.01 -7.11 -25.60
N GLY A 24 -18.14 -8.14 -25.75
CA GLY A 24 -17.89 -8.77 -27.06
C GLY A 24 -16.45 -8.86 -27.58
N CYS A 25 -15.92 -10.09 -27.53
CA CYS A 25 -15.13 -10.83 -28.54
C CYS A 25 -13.86 -10.21 -29.16
N ALA A 26 -12.65 -10.76 -28.98
CA ALA A 26 -12.08 -12.05 -29.44
C ALA A 26 -11.35 -11.98 -30.81
N SER A 27 -10.01 -12.03 -30.76
CA SER A 27 -9.06 -12.63 -31.74
C SER A 27 -7.63 -12.33 -31.23
N GLY A 28 -6.63 -13.20 -31.12
CA GLY A 28 -6.34 -14.47 -31.79
C GLY A 28 -5.09 -14.30 -32.67
N GLY A 29 -3.95 -14.86 -32.25
CA GLY A 29 -2.68 -14.97 -33.02
C GLY A 29 -1.71 -13.78 -32.84
N GLU A 30 -0.40 -13.91 -32.76
CA GLU A 30 0.50 -15.04 -33.02
C GLU A 30 1.88 -14.76 -32.39
N GLU A 31 2.52 -15.84 -31.97
CA GLU A 31 3.82 -15.92 -31.31
C GLU A 31 4.93 -16.02 -32.37
N LYS A 32 6.01 -15.23 -32.26
CA LYS A 32 7.28 -15.56 -32.93
C LYS A 32 8.46 -15.46 -31.97
N LYS A 33 8.97 -16.65 -31.64
CA LYS A 33 10.32 -16.93 -31.18
C LYS A 33 11.29 -16.70 -32.35
N ASP A 34 12.46 -16.13 -32.05
CA ASP A 34 13.68 -16.47 -32.76
C ASP A 34 14.74 -16.83 -31.72
N GLU A 35 15.24 -18.05 -31.86
CA GLU A 35 16.16 -18.73 -30.97
C GLU A 35 17.48 -18.98 -31.70
N SER A 36 18.56 -18.59 -31.02
CA SER A 36 19.92 -19.13 -31.14
C SER A 36 20.73 -18.89 -32.41
N GLN A 37 21.94 -18.37 -32.23
CA GLN A 37 23.16 -19.14 -32.44
C GLN A 37 24.27 -18.61 -31.53
N ASN A 38 24.94 -19.54 -30.85
CA ASN A 38 26.01 -19.39 -29.87
C ASN A 38 27.14 -20.35 -30.34
N PRO A 39 28.25 -20.51 -29.61
CA PRO A 39 29.49 -19.73 -29.46
C PRO A 39 30.64 -20.52 -30.21
N PRO A 40 31.90 -20.73 -29.76
CA PRO A 40 32.70 -20.19 -28.64
C PRO A 40 34.18 -19.88 -28.94
N ILE A 41 34.83 -18.99 -28.16
CA ILE A 41 36.29 -19.05 -27.99
C ILE A 41 36.72 -18.80 -26.53
N ARG A 42 37.27 -19.86 -25.93
CA ARG A 42 38.15 -19.92 -24.75
C ARG A 42 39.43 -19.09 -24.98
N LYS A 43 39.94 -18.46 -23.91
CA LYS A 43 41.39 -18.42 -23.55
C LYS A 43 41.49 -17.93 -22.09
N VAL A 44 41.85 -18.80 -21.14
CA VAL A 44 43.21 -19.20 -20.75
C VAL A 44 43.94 -18.12 -19.94
N ARG A 45 44.23 -18.52 -18.69
CA ARG A 45 45.20 -17.98 -17.72
C ARG A 45 46.43 -17.31 -18.36
N LYS A 46 46.91 -16.24 -17.71
CA LYS A 46 48.35 -16.09 -17.41
C LYS A 46 48.58 -15.35 -16.09
N VAL A 47 49.39 -16.01 -15.27
CA VAL A 47 50.06 -15.55 -14.06
C VAL A 47 51.49 -15.17 -14.43
N LYS A 48 52.07 -14.18 -13.73
CA LYS A 48 53.48 -13.93 -13.33
C LYS A 48 53.68 -12.42 -13.29
N GLY A 49 54.28 -11.77 -12.30
CA GLY A 49 55.19 -12.10 -11.19
C GLY A 49 55.91 -10.77 -10.85
N ASN A 50 56.74 -10.56 -9.84
CA ASN A 50 57.31 -11.34 -8.75
C ASN A 50 58.25 -10.37 -8.00
N SER A 51 58.35 -10.44 -6.66
CA SER A 51 59.58 -10.27 -5.84
C SER A 51 59.20 -9.84 -4.40
N GLY A 52 59.63 -10.47 -3.31
CA GLY A 52 60.56 -11.60 -3.21
C GLY A 52 60.66 -12.16 -1.79
N GLN A 53 61.17 -13.40 -1.76
CA GLN A 53 62.11 -14.03 -0.80
C GLN A 53 61.79 -14.07 0.70
N LYS A 54 62.14 -15.10 1.48
CA LYS A 54 62.47 -16.54 1.32
C LYS A 54 62.83 -16.99 2.75
N GLY A 55 62.41 -18.19 3.17
CA GLY A 55 62.88 -18.79 4.42
C GLY A 55 62.09 -20.05 4.80
N GLN A 56 62.50 -21.20 4.28
CA GLN A 56 61.90 -22.52 4.47
C GLN A 56 62.71 -23.41 5.42
N LYS A 57 62.05 -24.50 5.85
CA LYS A 57 62.50 -25.89 6.15
C LYS A 57 62.31 -26.26 7.62
N GLY A 58 61.75 -27.41 8.03
CA GLY A 58 61.25 -28.61 7.36
C GLY A 58 60.71 -29.60 8.42
N GLN A 59 59.79 -30.49 8.04
CA GLN A 59 59.30 -31.65 8.80
C GLN A 59 60.08 -32.93 8.38
N PRO A 60 59.80 -34.20 8.83
CA PRO A 60 59.11 -34.76 10.04
C PRO A 60 59.85 -35.99 10.70
N VAL A 61 59.18 -36.65 11.68
CA VAL A 61 59.06 -38.13 11.92
C VAL A 61 59.60 -38.73 13.26
N ARG A 62 58.65 -39.24 14.09
CA ARG A 62 58.60 -40.41 15.04
C ARG A 62 59.67 -40.56 16.16
N THR A 63 59.45 -41.07 17.38
CA THR A 63 58.37 -41.84 18.07
C THR A 63 58.69 -41.98 19.58
N VAL A 64 57.64 -42.12 20.44
CA VAL A 64 57.58 -42.94 21.71
C VAL A 64 58.35 -42.37 22.94
N LYS A 65 57.89 -42.25 24.21
CA LYS A 65 56.79 -42.83 25.05
C LYS A 65 56.53 -41.95 26.32
N LYS A 66 55.24 -41.85 26.72
CA LYS A 66 54.56 -41.62 28.04
C LYS A 66 55.30 -41.09 29.31
N ALA A 67 54.88 -39.90 29.79
CA ALA A 67 54.09 -39.53 31.01
C ALA A 67 54.18 -40.34 32.34
N PRO A 68 53.73 -39.81 33.52
CA PRO A 68 53.72 -38.42 34.05
C PRO A 68 53.95 -38.26 35.61
N SER A 69 54.10 -36.99 36.03
CA SER A 69 53.66 -36.30 37.27
C SER A 69 53.98 -36.80 38.70
N SER A 70 54.60 -35.90 39.47
CA SER A 70 54.67 -35.81 40.96
C SER A 70 54.70 -34.32 41.33
N GLY A 71 54.19 -33.77 42.43
CA GLY A 71 53.54 -34.20 43.67
C GLY A 71 53.13 -32.92 44.44
N ARG A 72 52.00 -32.91 45.16
CA ARG A 72 51.84 -32.91 46.65
C ARG A 72 52.33 -31.63 47.38
N PRO A 73 51.66 -31.15 48.45
CA PRO A 73 51.58 -31.91 49.72
C PRO A 73 50.34 -31.66 50.61
N GLY A 74 50.22 -32.44 51.69
CA GLY A 74 49.28 -32.20 52.80
C GLY A 74 49.39 -33.30 53.87
N LYS A 75 50.00 -32.96 55.01
CA LYS A 75 50.28 -33.81 56.18
C LYS A 75 49.29 -33.47 57.31
N ALA A 76 48.89 -34.52 58.04
CA ALA A 76 48.52 -34.58 59.46
C ALA A 76 47.30 -33.73 59.92
N THR A 77 46.45 -34.17 60.85
CA THR A 77 46.78 -34.74 62.17
C THR A 77 45.49 -35.31 62.81
N LEU A 78 45.67 -36.30 63.70
CA LEU A 78 44.85 -36.61 64.90
C LEU A 78 43.40 -37.11 64.67
N GLU A 79 42.85 -38.08 65.39
CA GLU A 79 43.33 -39.07 66.33
C GLU A 79 42.09 -39.91 66.69
N ASN A 80 42.28 -41.22 66.78
CA ASN A 80 41.91 -41.97 67.98
C ASN A 80 40.41 -42.26 68.21
N LYS A 81 40.03 -43.52 67.92
CA LYS A 81 39.12 -44.29 68.78
C LYS A 81 39.52 -45.76 68.73
N SER A 82 40.40 -46.09 69.68
CA SER A 82 40.29 -47.24 70.58
C SER A 82 39.44 -48.44 70.13
N LYS A 83 40.17 -49.52 69.83
CA LYS A 83 39.97 -50.87 70.38
C LYS A 83 38.61 -51.10 71.07
N LYS A 84 37.68 -51.69 70.34
CA LYS A 84 36.93 -52.83 70.88
C LYS A 84 37.45 -54.08 70.20
N LYS A 85 38.02 -54.98 71.02
CA LYS A 85 38.28 -56.38 70.68
C LYS A 85 37.11 -56.95 69.89
N ASN A 86 37.39 -57.61 68.78
CA ASN A 86 36.95 -58.98 68.53
C ASN A 86 37.79 -59.55 67.38
N LEU A 87 38.80 -60.33 67.79
CA LEU A 87 39.03 -61.70 67.36
C LEU A 87 38.28 -62.10 66.07
N LEU A 88 39.02 -62.30 64.98
CA LEU A 88 38.82 -63.28 63.89
C LEU A 88 39.53 -62.79 62.62
N ASP A 89 40.86 -62.71 62.66
CA ASP A 89 41.69 -62.81 61.45
C ASP A 89 42.79 -63.84 61.77
N ILE A 90 42.35 -65.09 61.87
CA ILE A 90 43.24 -66.25 61.72
C ILE A 90 43.13 -66.65 60.25
N GLN A 91 44.28 -66.64 59.59
CA GLN A 91 44.49 -67.18 58.26
C GLN A 91 43.80 -68.55 58.10
N ALA A 92 42.81 -68.65 57.22
CA ALA A 92 42.27 -69.93 56.77
C ALA A 92 42.69 -70.16 55.32
N LYS A 93 43.91 -70.69 55.16
CA LYS A 93 44.47 -71.22 53.91
C LYS A 93 43.88 -72.62 53.62
N ASP A 94 42.56 -72.72 53.66
CA ASP A 94 41.77 -73.96 53.52
C ASP A 94 40.75 -73.83 52.37
N PRO A 95 40.61 -74.80 51.46
CA PRO A 95 39.57 -74.80 50.41
C PRO A 95 38.15 -74.61 50.97
N LEU A 96 37.93 -75.09 52.20
CA LEU A 96 36.69 -75.01 52.97
C LEU A 96 36.30 -73.56 53.37
N SER A 97 37.27 -72.62 53.43
CA SER A 97 37.00 -71.22 53.82
C SER A 97 36.45 -70.37 52.66
N LYS A 98 36.82 -70.68 51.42
CA LYS A 98 36.30 -70.02 50.20
C LYS A 98 34.88 -70.50 49.84
N GLU A 99 34.57 -71.76 50.07
CA GLU A 99 33.20 -72.29 49.94
C GLU A 99 32.27 -71.66 50.98
N LYS A 100 32.69 -71.61 52.25
CA LYS A 100 31.95 -70.90 53.30
C LYS A 100 31.73 -69.41 52.98
N ALA A 101 32.72 -68.72 52.41
CA ALA A 101 32.57 -67.32 51.99
C ALA A 101 31.53 -67.17 50.85
N LYS A 102 31.52 -68.08 49.86
CA LYS A 102 30.50 -68.10 48.79
C LYS A 102 29.11 -68.41 49.35
N GLU A 103 28.98 -69.38 50.26
CA GLU A 103 27.73 -69.68 50.96
C GLU A 103 27.23 -68.48 51.76
N ILE A 104 28.10 -67.77 52.48
CA ILE A 104 27.74 -66.54 53.21
C ILE A 104 27.22 -65.46 52.25
N THR A 105 27.82 -65.29 51.06
CA THR A 105 27.32 -64.33 50.06
C THR A 105 26.02 -64.77 49.39
N LEU A 106 25.83 -66.07 49.18
CA LEU A 106 24.59 -66.63 48.65
C LEU A 106 23.46 -66.45 49.67
N HIS A 107 23.71 -66.77 50.94
CA HIS A 107 22.80 -66.54 52.05
C HIS A 107 22.47 -65.05 52.24
N ALA A 108 23.43 -64.15 52.03
CA ALA A 108 23.17 -62.71 52.08
C ALA A 108 22.23 -62.27 50.93
N LYS A 109 22.45 -62.78 49.71
CA LYS A 109 21.59 -62.50 48.54
C LYS A 109 20.18 -63.09 48.71
N THR A 110 20.05 -64.31 49.25
CA THR A 110 18.74 -64.92 49.51
C THR A 110 17.98 -64.17 50.59
N ARG A 111 18.66 -63.73 51.67
CA ARG A 111 18.06 -62.86 52.69
C ARG A 111 17.60 -61.52 52.12
N GLN A 112 18.36 -60.93 51.20
CA GLN A 112 17.97 -59.71 50.51
C GLN A 112 16.71 -59.92 49.65
N ALA A 113 16.68 -60.98 48.82
CA ALA A 113 15.52 -61.31 47.99
C ALA A 113 14.26 -61.61 48.84
N LEU A 114 14.42 -62.33 49.96
CA LEU A 114 13.34 -62.57 50.91
C LEU A 114 12.87 -61.28 51.59
N SER A 115 13.79 -60.38 51.97
CA SER A 115 13.45 -59.06 52.50
C SER A 115 12.59 -58.26 51.51
N GLU A 116 12.97 -58.22 50.23
CA GLU A 116 12.19 -57.56 49.17
C GLU A 116 10.82 -58.21 48.96
N TRP A 117 10.73 -59.54 49.06
CA TRP A 117 9.48 -60.28 48.97
C TRP A 117 8.52 -59.93 50.12
N TYR A 118 9.00 -60.00 51.37
CA TYR A 118 8.20 -59.60 52.54
C TYR A 118 7.82 -58.12 52.50
N PHE A 119 8.69 -57.26 51.96
CA PHE A 119 8.39 -55.84 51.77
C PHE A 119 7.22 -55.63 50.80
N LYS A 120 7.22 -56.31 49.64
CA LYS A 120 6.14 -56.21 48.64
C LYS A 120 4.79 -56.65 49.21
N ILE A 121 4.77 -57.74 49.98
CA ILE A 121 3.55 -58.20 50.67
C ILE A 121 3.10 -57.18 51.70
N GLY A 122 4.02 -56.72 52.54
CA GLY A 122 3.72 -55.67 53.53
C GLY A 122 3.14 -54.41 52.88
N LYS A 123 3.67 -54.00 51.72
CA LYS A 123 3.17 -52.85 50.96
C LYS A 123 1.77 -53.07 50.42
N SER A 124 1.48 -54.24 49.86
CA SER A 124 0.11 -54.56 49.41
C SER A 124 -0.91 -54.55 50.56
N LEU A 125 -0.54 -55.04 51.74
CA LEU A 125 -1.39 -55.02 52.93
C LEU A 125 -1.56 -53.60 53.49
N TYR A 126 -0.48 -52.80 53.43
CA TYR A 126 -0.49 -51.39 53.79
C TYR A 126 -1.47 -50.59 52.93
N ASP A 127 -1.43 -50.78 51.60
CA ASP A 127 -2.32 -50.11 50.64
C ASP A 127 -3.80 -50.53 50.83
N LYS A 128 -4.04 -51.71 51.45
CA LYS A 128 -5.37 -52.21 51.84
C LYS A 128 -5.79 -51.79 53.26
N PHE A 129 -5.05 -50.89 53.91
CA PHE A 129 -5.28 -50.43 55.29
C PHE A 129 -5.17 -51.52 56.38
N GLN A 130 -4.60 -52.69 56.06
CA GLN A 130 -4.36 -53.78 57.02
C GLN A 130 -3.03 -53.58 57.75
N PHE A 131 -2.98 -52.55 58.59
CA PHE A 131 -1.71 -52.06 59.17
C PHE A 131 -1.01 -53.06 60.11
N GLU A 132 -1.74 -53.89 60.84
CA GLU A 132 -1.13 -54.88 61.76
C GLU A 132 -0.36 -55.98 61.02
N GLU A 133 -0.94 -56.50 59.94
CA GLU A 133 -0.29 -57.53 59.11
C GLU A 133 0.83 -56.92 58.27
N ALA A 134 0.64 -55.69 57.80
CA ALA A 134 1.68 -54.91 57.13
C ALA A 134 2.90 -54.71 58.07
N GLU A 135 2.69 -54.35 59.34
CA GLU A 135 3.77 -54.17 60.32
C GLU A 135 4.59 -55.46 60.51
N LYS A 136 3.93 -56.63 60.63
CA LYS A 136 4.61 -57.94 60.77
C LYS A 136 5.50 -58.23 59.56
N ASN A 137 5.00 -57.97 58.36
CA ASN A 137 5.73 -58.20 57.12
C ASN A 137 6.89 -57.20 56.94
N PHE A 138 6.69 -55.91 57.24
CA PHE A 138 7.77 -54.92 57.21
C PHE A 138 8.85 -55.19 58.28
N ARG A 139 8.45 -55.69 59.46
CA ARG A 139 9.38 -56.10 60.52
C ARG A 139 10.25 -57.26 60.05
N ARG A 140 9.66 -58.31 59.49
CA ARG A 140 10.40 -59.45 58.90
C ARG A 140 11.33 -59.00 57.77
N ALA A 141 10.86 -58.10 56.90
CA ALA A 141 11.68 -57.53 55.84
C ALA A 141 12.91 -56.78 56.39
N TYR A 142 12.73 -55.99 57.46
CA TYR A 142 13.82 -55.28 58.13
C TYR A 142 14.77 -56.21 58.90
N GLU A 143 14.27 -57.24 59.58
CA GLU A 143 15.09 -58.24 60.29
C GLU A 143 15.98 -59.04 59.33
N LEU A 144 15.45 -59.41 58.16
CA LEU A 144 16.19 -60.15 57.12
C LEU A 144 17.27 -59.30 56.45
N TYR A 145 16.98 -58.02 56.20
CA TYR A 145 17.94 -57.09 55.62
C TYR A 145 17.79 -55.69 56.25
N PRO A 146 18.51 -55.41 57.35
CA PRO A 146 18.42 -54.12 58.06
C PRO A 146 18.85 -52.90 57.23
N LYS A 147 19.54 -53.12 56.10
CA LYS A 147 19.93 -52.07 55.15
C LYS A 147 18.81 -51.72 54.15
N ASN A 148 17.67 -52.39 54.19
CA ASN A 148 16.51 -52.06 53.35
C ASN A 148 15.84 -50.76 53.86
N ALA A 149 16.21 -49.63 53.25
CA ALA A 149 15.69 -48.32 53.63
C ALA A 149 14.16 -48.21 53.46
N GLU A 150 13.60 -48.86 52.44
CA GLU A 150 12.15 -48.83 52.18
C GLU A 150 11.38 -49.63 53.23
N ALA A 151 11.83 -50.86 53.54
CA ALA A 151 11.21 -51.67 54.58
C ALA A 151 11.29 -51.00 55.96
N GLN A 152 12.43 -50.37 56.27
CA GLN A 152 12.58 -49.59 57.50
C GLN A 152 11.60 -48.41 57.55
N ARG A 153 11.43 -47.65 56.46
CA ARG A 153 10.50 -46.52 56.37
C ARG A 153 9.05 -46.96 56.57
N TYR A 154 8.60 -47.97 55.85
CA TYR A 154 7.22 -48.44 55.93
C TYR A 154 6.92 -49.13 57.28
N LEU A 155 7.91 -49.78 57.90
CA LEU A 155 7.81 -50.27 59.28
C LEU A 155 7.62 -49.11 60.28
N LEU A 156 8.38 -48.02 60.13
CA LEU A 156 8.25 -46.82 60.94
C LEU A 156 6.86 -46.19 60.77
N LEU A 157 6.41 -46.00 59.54
CA LEU A 157 5.12 -45.41 59.20
C LEU A 157 3.93 -46.24 59.70
N THR A 158 3.96 -47.57 59.55
CA THR A 158 2.93 -48.48 60.07
C THR A 158 2.84 -48.46 61.59
N ARG A 159 3.98 -48.44 62.29
CA ARG A 159 4.01 -48.36 63.75
C ARG A 159 3.48 -47.03 64.28
N TYR A 160 3.67 -45.94 63.54
CA TYR A 160 3.05 -44.65 63.85
C TYR A 160 1.53 -44.69 63.71
N LEU A 161 1.02 -45.25 62.61
CA LEU A 161 -0.43 -45.39 62.38
C LEU A 161 -1.12 -46.32 63.40
N LEU A 162 -0.39 -47.27 63.97
CA LEU A 162 -0.86 -48.18 65.01
C LEU A 162 -0.67 -47.65 66.44
N ASP A 163 -0.20 -46.41 66.62
CA ASP A 163 0.07 -45.76 67.93
C ASP A 163 0.97 -46.58 68.88
N LYS A 164 1.88 -47.41 68.34
CA LYS A 164 2.73 -48.32 69.14
C LYS A 164 3.98 -47.65 69.73
N GLY A 165 3.85 -46.42 70.25
CA GLY A 165 4.87 -45.77 71.09
C GLY A 165 6.25 -45.56 70.45
N TYR A 166 6.32 -45.41 69.13
CA TYR A 166 7.59 -45.11 68.44
C TYR A 166 7.90 -43.61 68.56
N PRO A 167 9.18 -43.19 68.74
CA PRO A 167 9.50 -41.78 68.85
C PRO A 167 9.17 -41.06 67.54
N THR A 168 8.06 -40.34 67.56
CA THR A 168 7.46 -39.56 66.46
C THR A 168 8.53 -38.73 65.73
N TYR A 169 9.50 -38.21 66.48
CA TYR A 169 10.66 -37.46 66.01
C TYR A 169 11.52 -38.17 64.94
N LYS A 170 11.75 -39.49 65.02
CA LYS A 170 12.58 -40.21 64.02
C LYS A 170 11.85 -40.38 62.68
N ILE A 171 10.52 -40.48 62.72
CA ILE A 171 9.68 -40.63 61.52
C ILE A 171 9.52 -39.28 60.84
N THR A 172 9.23 -38.25 61.62
CA THR A 172 9.11 -36.88 61.10
C THR A 172 10.44 -36.37 60.56
N SER A 173 11.58 -36.68 61.19
CA SER A 173 12.90 -36.29 60.67
C SER A 173 13.30 -36.99 59.37
N THR A 174 13.00 -38.29 59.23
CA THR A 174 13.29 -39.04 57.98
C THR A 174 12.38 -38.61 56.83
N LEU A 175 11.09 -38.37 57.11
CA LEU A 175 10.15 -37.83 56.13
C LEU A 175 10.56 -36.42 55.69
N LEU A 176 10.90 -35.54 56.63
CA LEU A 176 11.35 -34.18 56.35
C LEU A 176 12.66 -34.15 55.54
N GLN A 177 13.59 -35.09 55.79
CA GLN A 177 14.78 -35.27 54.96
C GLN A 177 14.43 -35.65 53.52
N GLN A 178 13.50 -36.58 53.32
CA GLN A 178 13.08 -36.99 51.98
C GLN A 178 12.34 -35.87 51.24
N GLU A 179 11.43 -35.16 51.90
CA GLU A 179 10.76 -33.99 51.33
C GLU A 179 11.78 -32.93 50.90
N LYS A 180 12.77 -32.65 51.77
CA LYS A 180 13.88 -31.76 51.44
C LYS A 180 14.68 -32.25 50.24
N GLU A 181 15.01 -33.54 50.15
CA GLU A 181 15.76 -34.11 49.03
C GLU A 181 14.98 -34.01 47.72
N VAL A 182 13.68 -34.33 47.73
CA VAL A 182 12.78 -34.18 46.57
C VAL A 182 12.73 -32.72 46.11
N MET A 183 12.57 -31.78 47.05
CA MET A 183 12.60 -30.35 46.76
C MET A 183 13.93 -29.91 46.12
N ILE A 184 15.07 -30.36 46.66
CA ILE A 184 16.40 -30.08 46.09
C ILE A 184 16.50 -30.63 44.67
N GLN A 185 16.06 -31.87 44.44
CA GLN A 185 16.08 -32.51 43.12
C GLN A 185 15.20 -31.77 42.10
N GLU A 186 14.00 -31.34 42.50
CA GLU A 186 13.09 -30.59 41.64
C GLU A 186 13.71 -29.24 41.23
N LYS A 187 14.22 -28.47 42.20
CA LYS A 187 14.88 -27.18 41.93
C LYS A 187 16.12 -27.35 41.06
N LYS A 188 16.91 -28.41 41.29
CA LYS A 188 18.06 -28.77 40.46
C LYS A 188 17.65 -29.08 39.02
N ALA A 189 16.62 -29.89 38.83
CA ALA A 189 16.11 -30.22 37.50
C ALA A 189 15.58 -28.98 36.78
N LYS A 190 14.86 -28.10 37.48
CA LYS A 190 14.38 -26.82 36.93
C LYS A 190 15.53 -25.91 36.49
N MET A 191 16.53 -25.73 37.36
CA MET A 191 17.73 -24.93 37.06
C MET A 191 18.47 -25.48 35.85
N GLN A 192 18.70 -26.79 35.77
CA GLN A 192 19.39 -27.41 34.63
C GLN A 192 18.63 -27.25 33.31
N ARG A 193 17.29 -27.36 33.35
CA ARG A 193 16.44 -27.11 32.18
C ARG A 193 16.54 -25.66 31.73
N ALA A 194 16.46 -24.71 32.65
CA ALA A 194 16.61 -23.27 32.35
C ALA A 194 17.99 -22.96 31.75
N PHE A 195 19.06 -23.52 32.31
CA PHE A 195 20.41 -23.36 31.78
C PHE A 195 20.56 -23.93 30.37
N LYS A 196 20.08 -25.16 30.12
CA LYS A 196 20.11 -25.76 28.78
C LYS A 196 19.31 -24.92 27.77
N ARG A 197 18.17 -24.37 28.19
CA ARG A 197 17.36 -23.49 27.34
C ARG A 197 18.09 -22.18 27.02
N ALA A 198 18.74 -21.56 28.02
CA ALA A 198 19.52 -20.34 27.83
C ALA A 198 20.66 -20.55 26.82
N VAL A 199 21.39 -21.67 26.91
CA VAL A 199 22.45 -22.03 25.96
C VAL A 199 21.88 -22.24 24.55
N SER A 200 20.76 -22.95 24.42
CA SER A 200 20.10 -23.12 23.12
C SER A 200 19.70 -21.78 22.47
N LEU A 201 19.20 -20.81 23.26
CA LEU A 201 18.84 -19.49 22.77
C LEU A 201 20.07 -18.65 22.41
N TYR A 202 21.15 -18.79 23.18
CA TYR A 202 22.44 -18.18 22.90
C TYR A 202 22.99 -18.67 21.54
N ASP A 203 22.95 -19.98 21.31
CA ASP A 203 23.42 -20.60 20.06
C ASP A 203 22.55 -20.19 18.85
N GLN A 204 21.26 -19.95 19.08
CA GLN A 204 20.33 -19.41 18.07
C GLN A 204 20.53 -17.90 17.81
N GLY A 205 21.41 -17.23 18.55
CA GLY A 205 21.66 -15.79 18.43
C GLY A 205 20.58 -14.90 19.06
N GLN A 206 19.64 -15.48 19.81
CA GLN A 206 18.59 -14.78 20.54
C GLN A 206 19.09 -14.32 21.92
N TYR A 207 20.08 -13.43 21.91
CA TYR A 207 20.80 -13.04 23.13
C TYR A 207 19.92 -12.34 24.16
N LYS A 208 18.90 -11.56 23.74
CA LYS A 208 17.97 -10.88 24.67
C LYS A 208 17.16 -11.87 25.51
N GLU A 209 16.71 -12.96 24.90
CA GLU A 209 15.96 -14.01 25.60
C GLU A 209 16.89 -14.88 26.44
N ALA A 210 18.08 -15.21 25.91
CA ALA A 210 19.10 -15.95 26.65
C ALA A 210 19.51 -15.25 27.96
N ILE A 211 19.66 -13.92 27.94
CA ILE A 211 19.96 -13.10 29.14
C ILE A 211 18.96 -13.37 30.27
N ARG A 212 17.66 -13.40 29.97
CA ARG A 212 16.62 -13.62 30.97
C ARG A 212 16.75 -14.98 31.64
N PHE A 213 17.00 -16.03 30.87
CA PHE A 213 17.17 -17.38 31.42
C PHE A 213 18.49 -17.56 32.17
N PHE A 214 19.58 -16.89 31.76
CA PHE A 214 20.82 -16.90 32.54
C PHE A 214 20.67 -16.16 33.87
N GLU A 215 19.95 -15.04 33.89
CA GLU A 215 19.59 -14.32 35.12
C GLU A 215 18.69 -15.19 36.01
N GLU A 216 17.70 -15.89 35.44
CA GLU A 216 16.84 -16.84 36.17
C GLU A 216 17.64 -17.97 36.84
N VAL A 217 18.65 -18.54 36.15
CA VAL A 217 19.53 -19.57 36.71
C VAL A 217 20.34 -19.03 37.89
N ILE A 218 20.88 -17.82 37.77
CA ILE A 218 21.65 -17.18 38.84
C ILE A 218 20.75 -16.92 40.05
N GLU A 219 19.52 -16.43 39.83
CA GLU A 219 18.54 -16.19 40.89
C GLU A 219 18.06 -17.50 41.54
N MET A 220 17.82 -18.57 40.78
CA MET A 220 17.49 -19.88 41.35
C MET A 220 18.57 -20.42 42.29
N ILE A 221 19.85 -20.21 41.94
CA ILE A 221 20.98 -20.65 42.77
C ILE A 221 21.15 -19.74 43.99
N ARG A 222 20.98 -18.42 43.84
CA ARG A 222 21.13 -17.44 44.92
C ARG A 222 19.99 -17.49 45.94
N ALA A 223 18.75 -17.62 45.48
CA ALA A 223 17.56 -17.56 46.31
C ALA A 223 17.29 -18.86 47.09
N PHE A 224 17.90 -19.97 46.69
CA PHE A 224 17.66 -21.25 47.35
C PHE A 224 18.69 -21.53 48.46
N PRO A 225 18.27 -21.80 49.70
CA PRO A 225 19.19 -21.95 50.85
C PRO A 225 20.12 -23.18 50.79
N TYR A 226 19.83 -24.18 49.95
CA TYR A 226 20.64 -25.40 49.84
C TYR A 226 21.52 -25.37 48.60
N GLN A 227 22.64 -26.10 48.66
CA GLN A 227 23.57 -26.21 47.54
C GLN A 227 22.94 -27.06 46.41
N ILE A 228 22.50 -26.38 45.34
CA ILE A 228 21.98 -27.01 44.11
C ILE A 228 23.05 -27.08 43.01
N ASP A 229 24.07 -26.20 43.08
CA ASP A 229 25.04 -26.03 42.01
C ASP A 229 26.24 -27.00 42.12
N ASP A 230 26.07 -28.18 41.53
CA ASP A 230 27.13 -29.21 41.52
C ASP A 230 28.22 -28.97 40.44
N ASN A 231 27.88 -28.30 39.34
CA ASN A 231 28.75 -28.20 38.14
C ASN A 231 29.19 -26.76 37.83
N ASN A 232 29.13 -25.88 38.82
CA ASN A 232 29.47 -24.47 38.72
C ASN A 232 28.65 -23.73 37.61
N TYR A 233 27.36 -24.05 37.52
CA TYR A 233 26.39 -23.41 36.65
C TYR A 233 26.28 -21.91 36.91
N ALA A 234 26.46 -21.45 38.16
CA ALA A 234 26.43 -20.02 38.48
C ALA A 234 27.53 -19.25 37.75
N SER A 235 28.76 -19.77 37.73
CA SER A 235 29.88 -19.11 37.05
C SER A 235 29.71 -19.14 35.53
N LYS A 236 29.30 -20.30 34.98
CA LYS A 236 29.01 -20.43 33.54
C LYS A 236 27.89 -19.49 33.11
N ALA A 237 26.80 -19.43 33.88
CA ALA A 237 25.69 -18.54 33.58
C ALA A 237 26.12 -17.06 33.60
N LYS A 238 26.99 -16.66 34.53
CA LYS A 238 27.56 -15.29 34.56
C LYS A 238 28.41 -14.98 33.33
N GLU A 239 29.27 -15.91 32.91
CA GLU A 239 30.09 -15.75 31.71
C GLU A 239 29.21 -15.58 30.46
N TYR A 240 28.29 -16.53 30.23
CA TYR A 240 27.34 -16.44 29.13
C TYR A 240 26.45 -15.20 29.20
N LEU A 241 26.07 -14.74 30.40
CA LEU A 241 25.30 -13.52 30.58
C LEU A 241 26.07 -12.29 30.08
N THR A 242 27.35 -12.15 30.46
CA THR A 242 28.18 -11.03 30.03
C THR A 242 28.40 -11.03 28.52
N ASP A 243 28.64 -12.19 27.94
CA ASP A 243 28.81 -12.36 26.50
C ASP A 243 27.51 -12.10 25.74
N SER A 244 26.38 -12.59 26.26
CA SER A 244 25.05 -12.33 25.69
C SER A 244 24.75 -10.83 25.68
N LYS A 245 25.03 -10.11 26.78
CA LYS A 245 24.86 -8.65 26.87
C LYS A 245 25.72 -7.93 25.84
N ARG A 246 26.99 -8.34 25.68
CA ARG A 246 27.90 -7.77 24.67
C ARG A 246 27.36 -8.01 23.26
N LYS A 247 26.98 -9.24 22.92
CA LYS A 247 26.48 -9.60 21.58
C LYS A 247 25.12 -8.97 21.26
N ALA A 248 24.21 -8.89 22.23
CA ALA A 248 22.93 -8.19 22.08
C ALA A 248 23.13 -6.70 21.75
N ARG A 249 24.04 -6.03 22.49
CA ARG A 249 24.37 -4.62 22.23
C ARG A 249 24.97 -4.42 20.84
N LEU A 250 25.86 -5.32 20.40
CA LEU A 250 26.44 -5.27 19.06
C LEU A 250 25.39 -5.47 17.96
N GLN A 251 24.42 -6.38 18.15
CA GLN A 251 23.31 -6.54 17.21
C GLN A 251 22.45 -5.27 17.13
N GLU A 252 22.12 -4.67 18.26
CA GLU A 252 21.33 -3.44 18.31
C GLU A 252 22.03 -2.26 17.62
N ILE A 253 23.33 -2.08 17.86
CA ILE A 253 24.13 -1.07 17.15
C ILE A 253 24.09 -1.31 15.64
N LYS A 254 24.33 -2.55 15.18
CA LYS A 254 24.27 -2.89 13.76
C LYS A 254 22.88 -2.67 13.15
N GLU A 255 21.81 -2.97 13.89
CA GLU A 255 20.44 -2.72 13.45
C GLU A 255 20.16 -1.22 13.32
N ILE A 256 20.62 -0.41 14.28
CA ILE A 256 20.51 1.05 14.24
C ILE A 256 21.30 1.60 13.05
N GLU A 257 22.56 1.20 12.88
CA GLU A 257 23.39 1.60 11.74
C GLU A 257 22.73 1.22 10.40
N ARG A 258 22.20 0.00 10.28
CA ARG A 258 21.50 -0.45 9.08
C ARG A 258 20.24 0.39 8.82
N LYS A 259 19.45 0.69 9.85
CA LYS A 259 18.27 1.55 9.75
C LYS A 259 18.66 2.97 9.33
N GLN A 260 19.70 3.53 9.92
CA GLN A 260 20.24 4.85 9.56
C GLN A 260 20.74 4.87 8.11
N GLN A 261 21.48 3.86 7.67
CA GLN A 261 21.96 3.75 6.29
C GLN A 261 20.79 3.66 5.30
N ILE A 262 19.76 2.87 5.60
CA ILE A 262 18.55 2.79 4.75
C ILE A 262 17.83 4.14 4.71
N ALA A 263 17.67 4.81 5.85
CA ALA A 263 17.04 6.13 5.92
C ALA A 263 17.82 7.17 5.11
N LEU A 264 19.15 7.20 5.24
CA LEU A 264 20.02 8.08 4.47
C LEU A 264 20.00 7.76 2.97
N ALA A 265 19.98 6.48 2.60
CA ALA A 265 19.89 6.06 1.20
C ALA A 265 18.57 6.53 0.58
N LYS A 266 17.44 6.36 1.30
CA LYS A 266 16.13 6.85 0.88
C LYS A 266 16.10 8.38 0.75
N ALA A 267 16.62 9.10 1.74
CA ALA A 267 16.69 10.56 1.70
C ALA A 267 17.52 11.07 0.51
N ARG A 268 18.68 10.44 0.23
CA ARG A 268 19.50 10.75 -0.95
C ARG A 268 18.79 10.46 -2.27
N GLU A 269 18.07 9.35 -2.34
CA GLU A 269 17.29 8.99 -3.53
C GLU A 269 16.17 10.01 -3.80
N GLU A 270 15.46 10.42 -2.76
CA GLU A 270 14.43 11.46 -2.84
C GLU A 270 15.01 12.81 -3.27
N GLU A 271 16.14 13.23 -2.69
CA GLU A 271 16.83 14.47 -3.08
C GLU A 271 17.27 14.42 -4.54
N LEU A 272 17.86 13.31 -4.98
CA LEU A 272 18.23 13.10 -6.39
C LEU A 272 17.01 13.12 -7.31
N ARG A 273 15.89 12.53 -6.88
CA ARG A 273 14.63 12.55 -7.63
C ARG A 273 14.12 13.98 -7.80
N LEU A 274 14.12 14.78 -6.74
CA LEU A 274 13.72 16.19 -6.78
C LEU A 274 14.63 17.02 -7.69
N LYS A 275 15.95 16.88 -7.54
CA LYS A 275 16.94 17.56 -8.42
C LYS A 275 16.75 17.17 -9.90
N ARG A 276 16.51 15.89 -10.19
CA ARG A 276 16.22 15.41 -11.55
C ARG A 276 14.91 15.97 -12.10
N ALA A 277 13.84 16.00 -11.29
CA ALA A 277 12.55 16.54 -11.69
C ALA A 277 12.65 18.04 -11.99
N HIS A 278 13.33 18.80 -11.13
CA HIS A 278 13.60 20.21 -11.32
C HIS A 278 14.40 20.47 -12.61
N ARG A 279 15.50 19.72 -12.82
CA ARG A 279 16.30 19.81 -14.06
C ARG A 279 15.47 19.50 -15.32
N ARG A 280 14.57 18.51 -15.26
CA ARG A 280 13.65 18.18 -16.37
C ARG A 280 12.64 19.30 -16.63
N LYS A 281 12.10 19.93 -15.59
CA LYS A 281 11.20 21.09 -15.69
C LYS A 281 11.90 22.24 -16.41
N ILE A 282 13.10 22.62 -15.95
CA ILE A 282 13.92 23.66 -16.59
C ILE A 282 14.20 23.33 -18.06
N GLN A 283 14.62 22.10 -18.37
CA GLN A 283 14.85 21.69 -19.76
C GLN A 283 13.59 21.78 -20.63
N LYS A 284 12.41 21.46 -20.09
CA LYS A 284 11.13 21.61 -20.81
C LYS A 284 10.82 23.07 -21.10
N LEU A 285 11.01 23.96 -20.12
CA LEU A 285 10.82 25.40 -20.27
C LEU A 285 11.79 25.99 -21.30
N LEU A 286 13.07 25.60 -21.25
CA LEU A 286 14.07 26.03 -22.24
C LEU A 286 13.71 25.58 -23.67
N LYS A 287 13.24 24.33 -23.83
CA LYS A 287 12.75 23.84 -25.12
C LYS A 287 11.53 24.64 -25.59
N GLN A 288 10.58 24.92 -24.71
CA GLN A 288 9.42 25.75 -25.02
C GLN A 288 9.82 27.17 -25.43
N ALA A 289 10.73 27.81 -24.69
CA ALA A 289 11.27 29.12 -25.03
C ALA A 289 11.95 29.12 -26.41
N SER A 290 12.76 28.10 -26.71
CA SER A 290 13.40 27.97 -28.03
C SER A 290 12.37 27.90 -29.17
N LYS A 291 11.27 27.14 -28.97
CA LYS A 291 10.17 27.06 -29.94
C LYS A 291 9.44 28.39 -30.08
N LEU A 292 9.20 29.12 -28.99
CA LEU A 292 8.56 30.43 -29.02
C LEU A 292 9.41 31.47 -29.77
N ILE A 293 10.73 31.42 -29.64
CA ILE A 293 11.67 32.26 -30.40
C ILE A 293 11.57 31.94 -31.90
N GLN A 294 11.58 30.65 -32.27
CA GLN A 294 11.40 30.21 -33.66
C GLN A 294 10.09 30.71 -34.27
N LEU A 295 9.00 30.69 -33.50
CA LEU A 295 7.69 31.21 -33.89
C LEU A 295 7.58 32.75 -33.85
N ARG A 296 8.67 33.47 -33.54
CA ARG A 296 8.71 34.94 -33.39
C ARG A 296 7.72 35.49 -32.34
N TYR A 297 7.36 34.67 -31.35
CA TYR A 297 6.61 35.07 -30.16
C TYR A 297 7.57 35.48 -29.04
N TYR A 298 8.33 36.53 -29.30
CA TYR A 298 9.41 36.98 -28.42
C TYR A 298 8.93 37.39 -27.01
N GLU A 299 7.74 38.00 -26.90
CA GLU A 299 7.19 38.43 -25.59
C GLU A 299 7.01 37.24 -24.63
N LYS A 300 6.35 36.17 -25.11
CA LYS A 300 6.13 34.95 -24.34
C LYS A 300 7.44 34.22 -24.06
N ALA A 301 8.37 34.24 -25.00
CA ALA A 301 9.70 33.64 -24.80
C ALA A 301 10.48 34.33 -23.69
N ILE A 302 10.44 35.67 -23.63
CA ILE A 302 11.08 36.47 -22.58
C ILE A 302 10.50 36.10 -21.21
N GLN A 303 9.17 36.04 -21.07
CA GLN A 303 8.51 35.67 -19.81
C GLN A 303 8.95 34.29 -19.30
N VAL A 304 8.94 33.27 -20.18
CA VAL A 304 9.37 31.90 -19.82
C VAL A 304 10.86 31.85 -19.44
N LEU A 305 11.71 32.63 -20.11
CA LEU A 305 13.15 32.65 -19.82
C LEU A 305 13.46 33.42 -18.53
N GLU A 306 12.69 34.46 -18.22
CA GLU A 306 12.78 35.18 -16.96
C GLU A 306 12.31 34.30 -15.79
N GLU A 307 11.25 33.49 -15.97
CA GLU A 307 10.84 32.46 -14.99
C GLU A 307 11.97 31.44 -14.73
N VAL A 308 12.64 30.97 -15.80
CA VAL A 308 13.78 30.04 -15.65
C VAL A 308 14.94 30.68 -14.91
N LEU A 309 15.26 31.96 -15.16
CA LEU A 309 16.35 32.66 -14.47
C LEU A 309 16.01 33.06 -13.03
N GLN A 310 14.73 33.20 -12.70
CA GLN A 310 14.28 33.35 -11.30
C GLN A 310 14.47 32.04 -10.52
N GLU A 311 14.18 30.89 -11.15
CA GLU A 311 14.40 29.56 -10.54
C GLU A 311 15.89 29.15 -10.52
N ASP A 312 16.64 29.45 -11.58
CA ASP A 312 18.05 29.08 -11.77
C ASP A 312 18.85 30.27 -12.35
N PRO A 313 19.34 31.18 -11.47
CA PRO A 313 20.05 32.38 -11.90
C PRO A 313 21.37 32.11 -12.64
N GLU A 314 22.02 30.98 -12.36
CA GLU A 314 23.32 30.62 -12.97
C GLU A 314 23.17 29.82 -14.28
N ASN A 315 21.96 29.71 -14.82
CA ASN A 315 21.71 28.93 -16.01
C ASN A 315 22.41 29.53 -17.26
N ARG A 316 23.51 28.89 -17.66
CA ARG A 316 24.33 29.29 -18.83
C ARG A 316 23.58 29.34 -20.16
N THR A 317 22.45 28.63 -20.28
CA THR A 317 21.67 28.59 -21.53
C THR A 317 20.53 29.62 -21.56
N ALA A 318 19.94 29.94 -20.42
CA ALA A 318 18.79 30.84 -20.35
C ALA A 318 19.18 32.30 -20.62
N ALA A 319 20.29 32.78 -20.06
CA ALA A 319 20.76 34.16 -20.22
C ALA A 319 21.02 34.58 -21.70
N PRO A 320 21.79 33.82 -22.51
CA PRO A 320 21.99 34.18 -23.92
C PRO A 320 20.69 34.08 -24.74
N LEU A 321 19.84 33.09 -24.45
CA LEU A 321 18.53 32.98 -25.11
C LEU A 321 17.62 34.16 -24.81
N LEU A 322 17.66 34.69 -23.58
CA LEU A 322 16.90 35.87 -23.18
C LEU A 322 17.35 37.10 -23.95
N LYS A 323 18.68 37.29 -24.08
CA LYS A 323 19.24 38.39 -24.89
C LYS A 323 18.78 38.30 -26.35
N LEU A 324 18.88 37.11 -26.94
CA LEU A 324 18.42 36.86 -28.31
C LEU A 324 16.92 37.15 -28.47
N ALA A 325 16.08 36.76 -27.50
CA ALA A 325 14.66 37.03 -27.53
C ALA A 325 14.33 38.53 -27.44
N LYS A 326 15.06 39.27 -26.58
CA LYS A 326 14.93 40.74 -26.45
C LYS A 326 15.33 41.45 -27.74
N GLU A 327 16.44 41.07 -28.36
CA GLU A 327 16.87 41.60 -29.66
C GLU A 327 15.83 41.30 -30.76
N GLY A 328 15.32 40.08 -30.82
CA GLY A 328 14.27 39.68 -31.76
C GLY A 328 12.98 40.47 -31.59
N ARG A 329 12.56 40.74 -30.33
CA ARG A 329 11.42 41.62 -30.02
C ARG A 329 11.64 43.03 -30.57
N SER A 330 12.80 43.63 -30.27
CA SER A 330 13.13 44.99 -30.71
C SER A 330 13.16 45.09 -32.23
N LEU A 331 13.72 44.09 -32.92
CA LEU A 331 13.73 44.04 -34.38
C LEU A 331 12.31 43.95 -34.96
N LYS A 332 11.47 43.04 -34.41
CA LYS A 332 10.07 42.89 -34.83
C LYS A 332 9.29 44.18 -34.62
N PHE A 333 9.49 44.85 -33.49
CA PHE A 333 8.88 46.13 -33.18
C PHE A 333 9.32 47.21 -34.17
N ARG A 334 10.63 47.36 -34.42
CA ARG A 334 11.17 48.32 -35.38
C ARG A 334 10.62 48.12 -36.80
N THR A 335 10.54 46.87 -37.26
CA THR A 335 9.95 46.55 -38.57
C THR A 335 8.47 46.90 -38.63
N LYS A 336 7.72 46.65 -37.55
CA LYS A 336 6.30 47.03 -37.47
C LYS A 336 6.15 48.56 -37.53
N VAL A 337 6.85 49.29 -36.66
CA VAL A 337 6.82 50.76 -36.64
C VAL A 337 7.16 51.33 -38.02
N TRP A 338 8.22 50.83 -38.67
CA TRP A 338 8.58 51.32 -40.01
C TRP A 338 7.49 51.09 -41.06
N LYS A 339 6.82 49.92 -41.03
CA LYS A 339 5.68 49.65 -41.93
C LYS A 339 4.50 50.56 -41.63
N ASP A 340 4.10 50.64 -40.38
CA ASP A 340 2.97 51.46 -39.93
C ASP A 340 3.23 52.93 -40.27
N THR A 341 4.42 53.47 -39.96
CA THR A 341 4.83 54.83 -40.32
C THR A 341 4.78 55.06 -41.83
N ARG A 342 5.25 54.10 -42.64
CA ARG A 342 5.18 54.22 -44.11
C ARG A 342 3.74 54.26 -44.61
N GLU A 343 2.86 53.45 -44.04
CA GLU A 343 1.43 53.45 -44.36
C GLU A 343 0.77 54.77 -43.94
N TYR A 344 1.05 55.26 -42.74
CA TYR A 344 0.57 56.55 -42.26
C TYR A 344 1.04 57.70 -43.15
N LEU A 345 2.33 57.76 -43.52
CA LEU A 345 2.85 58.80 -44.42
C LEU A 345 2.20 58.74 -45.80
N LYS A 346 1.91 57.53 -46.31
CA LYS A 346 1.18 57.37 -47.58
C LYS A 346 -0.25 57.91 -47.48
N GLN A 347 -0.95 57.60 -46.39
CA GLN A 347 -2.31 58.09 -46.15
C GLN A 347 -2.33 59.61 -45.95
N ASP A 348 -1.37 60.15 -45.20
CA ASP A 348 -1.25 61.59 -44.98
C ASP A 348 -1.00 62.32 -46.30
N GLN A 349 -0.10 61.81 -47.15
CA GLN A 349 0.11 62.36 -48.48
C GLN A 349 -1.15 62.27 -49.36
N GLU A 350 -1.88 61.15 -49.33
CA GLU A 350 -3.15 60.99 -50.05
C GLU A 350 -4.19 62.02 -49.56
N ASN A 351 -4.27 62.24 -48.25
CA ASN A 351 -5.18 63.22 -47.63
C ASN A 351 -4.78 64.66 -47.97
N ILE A 352 -3.49 65.00 -47.91
CA ILE A 352 -2.97 66.31 -48.30
C ILE A 352 -3.27 66.56 -49.79
N ASN A 353 -3.00 65.59 -50.67
CA ASN A 353 -3.31 65.72 -52.09
C ASN A 353 -4.81 65.90 -52.33
N ALA A 354 -5.66 65.15 -51.61
CA ALA A 354 -7.12 65.26 -51.72
C ALA A 354 -7.60 66.65 -51.27
N THR A 355 -7.07 67.19 -50.18
CA THR A 355 -7.44 68.51 -49.62
C THR A 355 -6.84 69.69 -50.39
N SER A 356 -5.73 69.48 -51.11
CA SER A 356 -5.07 70.51 -51.92
C SER A 356 -5.82 70.84 -53.22
N ILE A 357 -6.75 69.98 -53.65
CA ILE A 357 -7.63 70.26 -54.78
C ILE A 357 -8.76 71.17 -54.25
N PRO A 358 -8.82 72.46 -54.63
CA PRO A 358 -9.88 73.35 -54.17
C PRO A 358 -11.23 72.82 -54.68
N PHE A 359 -12.13 72.52 -53.75
CA PHE A 359 -13.44 71.97 -54.09
C PHE A 359 -14.38 73.10 -54.56
N SER A 360 -14.94 72.99 -55.76
CA SER A 360 -15.94 73.92 -56.30
C SER A 360 -17.39 73.56 -55.94
N ASP A 361 -17.63 72.36 -55.43
CA ASP A 361 -18.97 71.76 -55.37
C ASP A 361 -19.54 71.70 -53.94
N PHE A 362 -20.81 72.08 -53.80
CA PHE A 362 -21.52 72.21 -52.50
C PHE A 362 -21.95 70.88 -51.85
N VAL A 363 -21.97 69.76 -52.58
CA VAL A 363 -22.36 68.44 -52.06
C VAL A 363 -21.41 67.37 -52.59
N ARG A 364 -20.74 66.64 -51.69
CA ARG A 364 -19.82 65.57 -52.05
C ARG A 364 -20.23 64.24 -51.41
N PHE A 365 -20.32 63.20 -52.22
CA PHE A 365 -20.54 61.84 -51.73
C PHE A 365 -19.23 61.26 -51.16
N PRO A 366 -19.30 60.43 -50.11
CA PRO A 366 -18.14 59.72 -49.58
C PRO A 366 -17.46 58.85 -50.64
N SER A 367 -16.15 58.63 -50.48
CA SER A 367 -15.40 57.68 -51.30
C SER A 367 -15.95 56.26 -51.12
N LYS A 368 -15.68 55.38 -52.10
CA LYS A 368 -16.06 53.95 -52.01
C LYS A 368 -15.57 53.30 -50.71
N LYS A 369 -14.37 53.67 -50.24
CA LYS A 369 -13.78 53.14 -49.01
C LYS A 369 -14.58 53.56 -47.76
N GLU A 370 -15.00 54.81 -47.68
CA GLU A 370 -15.85 55.32 -46.59
C GLU A 370 -17.25 54.71 -46.66
N TRP A 371 -17.77 54.49 -47.87
CA TRP A 371 -19.02 53.76 -48.09
C TRP A 371 -18.93 52.30 -47.66
N ASP A 372 -17.82 51.62 -47.95
CA ASP A 372 -17.62 50.23 -47.56
C ASP A 372 -17.47 50.09 -46.04
N ILE A 373 -16.77 51.01 -45.37
CA ILE A 373 -16.73 51.11 -43.89
C ILE A 373 -18.15 51.28 -43.34
N SER A 374 -18.94 52.14 -43.98
CA SER A 374 -20.32 52.40 -43.57
C SER A 374 -21.26 51.21 -43.80
N ARG A 375 -21.01 50.41 -44.84
CA ARG A 375 -21.74 49.17 -45.12
C ARG A 375 -21.36 48.04 -44.17
N SER A 376 -20.12 48.03 -43.67
CA SER A 376 -19.62 47.01 -42.73
C SER A 376 -20.05 47.23 -41.28
N ARG A 377 -20.92 48.20 -41.00
CA ARG A 377 -21.44 48.48 -39.66
C ARG A 377 -22.38 47.36 -39.20
N GLU A 378 -22.33 47.02 -37.92
CA GLU A 378 -23.31 46.12 -37.31
C GLU A 378 -24.67 46.83 -37.19
N GLU A 379 -25.72 46.29 -37.83
CA GLU A 379 -27.02 46.98 -37.97
C GLU A 379 -27.81 47.15 -36.65
N ALA A 380 -27.45 46.50 -35.54
CA ALA A 380 -28.19 46.61 -34.29
C ALA A 380 -27.38 46.23 -33.02
N ILE A 381 -27.58 46.97 -31.93
CA ILE A 381 -27.13 46.58 -30.58
C ILE A 381 -27.90 45.34 -30.08
N SER A 382 -29.12 45.13 -30.58
CA SER A 382 -29.94 43.95 -30.30
C SER A 382 -29.48 42.71 -31.07
N GLY A 383 -28.18 42.52 -31.23
CA GLY A 383 -27.55 41.34 -31.82
C GLY A 383 -27.59 40.10 -30.91
N LYS A 384 -28.72 39.80 -30.28
CA LYS A 384 -29.05 38.42 -29.92
C LYS A 384 -30.11 37.95 -30.90
N ILE A 385 -29.60 37.28 -31.92
CA ILE A 385 -30.27 36.35 -32.81
C ILE A 385 -31.52 35.80 -32.10
N PHE A 386 -32.71 36.21 -32.54
CA PHE A 386 -33.93 35.50 -32.16
C PHE A 386 -33.88 34.20 -32.94
N GLU A 387 -33.13 33.21 -32.41
CA GLU A 387 -33.12 31.88 -32.99
C GLU A 387 -34.54 31.35 -32.86
N GLU A 388 -35.15 31.01 -34.00
CA GLU A 388 -36.39 30.23 -33.98
C GLU A 388 -36.17 29.06 -33.01
N PRO A 389 -37.09 28.81 -32.05
CA PRO A 389 -36.94 27.72 -31.10
C PRO A 389 -36.61 26.42 -31.84
N GLU A 390 -35.70 25.62 -31.31
CA GLU A 390 -35.17 24.44 -32.01
C GLU A 390 -36.28 23.51 -32.50
N TRP A 391 -37.34 23.35 -31.71
CA TRP A 391 -38.51 22.56 -32.11
C TRP A 391 -39.23 23.12 -33.36
N VAL A 392 -39.30 24.44 -33.55
CA VAL A 392 -39.90 25.04 -34.76
C VAL A 392 -39.03 24.76 -35.98
N LYS A 393 -37.70 24.87 -35.82
CA LYS A 393 -36.74 24.55 -36.88
C LYS A 393 -36.85 23.08 -37.29
N GLU A 394 -36.95 22.18 -36.32
CA GLU A 394 -37.14 20.75 -36.55
C GLU A 394 -38.47 20.44 -37.26
N TYR A 395 -39.56 21.07 -36.85
CA TYR A 395 -40.88 20.87 -37.48
C TYR A 395 -40.87 21.35 -38.94
N LYS A 396 -40.30 22.54 -39.21
CA LYS A 396 -40.12 23.03 -40.59
C LYS A 396 -39.22 22.10 -41.41
N ALA A 397 -38.14 21.59 -40.83
CA ALA A 397 -37.26 20.63 -41.51
C ALA A 397 -38.00 19.32 -41.84
N LYS A 398 -38.82 18.80 -40.92
CA LYS A 398 -39.64 17.60 -41.15
C LYS A 398 -40.71 17.80 -42.22
N LEU A 399 -41.39 18.96 -42.24
CA LEU A 399 -42.35 19.32 -43.30
C LEU A 399 -41.69 19.41 -44.68
N LYS A 400 -40.46 19.92 -44.76
CA LYS A 400 -39.68 20.01 -46.00
C LYS A 400 -39.12 18.67 -46.46
N GLY A 401 -38.64 17.87 -45.51
CA GLY A 401 -37.93 16.63 -45.79
C GLY A 401 -38.83 15.45 -46.15
N LYS A 402 -40.03 15.36 -45.55
CA LYS A 402 -40.96 14.27 -45.84
C LYS A 402 -41.67 14.48 -47.17
N ARG A 403 -41.58 13.48 -48.03
CA ARG A 403 -42.24 13.43 -49.34
C ARG A 403 -43.48 12.54 -49.25
N VAL A 404 -44.55 12.96 -49.91
CA VAL A 404 -45.80 12.20 -50.02
C VAL A 404 -46.00 11.88 -51.49
N SER A 405 -46.01 10.60 -51.81
CA SER A 405 -46.23 10.09 -53.17
C SER A 405 -47.67 9.60 -53.31
N GLN A 406 -48.36 10.08 -54.35
CA GLN A 406 -49.57 9.47 -54.91
C GLN A 406 -50.75 9.33 -53.93
N VAL A 407 -51.23 10.47 -53.41
CA VAL A 407 -52.40 10.53 -52.52
C VAL A 407 -53.53 11.31 -53.19
N SER A 408 -54.67 10.65 -53.39
CA SER A 408 -55.88 11.31 -53.91
C SER A 408 -56.95 11.32 -52.83
N PHE A 409 -57.24 12.51 -52.30
CA PHE A 409 -58.39 12.72 -51.43
C PHE A 409 -59.59 13.05 -52.32
N LYS A 410 -60.66 12.25 -52.23
CA LYS A 410 -61.94 12.54 -52.87
C LYS A 410 -62.95 12.82 -51.76
N ASP A 411 -63.37 14.08 -51.67
CA ASP A 411 -64.39 14.56 -50.73
C ASP A 411 -64.18 14.11 -49.27
N SER A 412 -62.93 14.20 -48.80
CA SER A 412 -62.55 13.75 -47.45
C SER A 412 -62.65 14.91 -46.44
N SER A 413 -63.13 14.63 -45.23
CA SER A 413 -63.25 15.64 -44.18
C SER A 413 -61.87 16.12 -43.71
N LEU A 414 -61.76 17.40 -43.34
CA LEU A 414 -60.51 18.00 -42.86
C LEU A 414 -59.88 17.21 -41.70
N LEU A 415 -60.69 16.66 -40.79
CA LEU A 415 -60.20 15.84 -39.68
C LEU A 415 -59.55 14.51 -40.14
N ALA A 416 -60.10 13.88 -41.18
CA ALA A 416 -59.52 12.65 -41.75
C ALA A 416 -58.20 12.94 -42.46
N VAL A 417 -58.13 14.05 -43.20
CA VAL A 417 -56.90 14.50 -43.87
C VAL A 417 -55.82 14.86 -42.85
N VAL A 418 -56.17 15.58 -41.78
CA VAL A 418 -55.20 15.92 -40.72
C VAL A 418 -54.66 14.67 -40.03
N LYS A 419 -55.51 13.70 -39.68
CA LYS A 419 -55.05 12.42 -39.09
C LYS A 419 -54.09 11.68 -40.02
N PHE A 420 -54.41 11.60 -41.31
CA PHE A 420 -53.52 10.98 -42.29
C PHE A 420 -52.17 11.70 -42.38
N LEU A 421 -52.17 13.03 -42.38
CA LEU A 421 -50.93 13.81 -42.38
C LEU A 421 -50.14 13.62 -41.09
N GLN A 422 -50.80 13.48 -39.93
CA GLN A 422 -50.13 13.12 -38.67
C GLN A 422 -49.48 11.73 -38.75
N ASP A 423 -50.17 10.72 -39.29
CA ASP A 423 -49.67 9.35 -39.38
C ASP A 423 -48.41 9.26 -40.25
N ILE A 424 -48.38 9.97 -41.38
CA ILE A 424 -47.21 10.00 -42.28
C ILE A 424 -46.09 10.88 -41.70
N SER A 425 -46.45 12.04 -41.14
CA SER A 425 -45.46 13.03 -40.72
C SER A 425 -44.90 12.78 -39.32
N GLY A 426 -45.62 12.07 -38.47
CA GLY A 426 -45.32 11.95 -37.04
C GLY A 426 -45.34 13.30 -36.31
N LEU A 427 -45.93 14.34 -36.90
CA LEU A 427 -46.06 15.67 -36.31
C LEU A 427 -47.42 15.83 -35.65
N THR A 428 -47.47 16.53 -34.52
CA THR A 428 -48.73 16.85 -33.85
C THR A 428 -49.41 18.03 -34.55
N ILE A 429 -50.53 17.77 -35.23
CA ILE A 429 -51.29 18.78 -35.99
C ILE A 429 -52.69 18.94 -35.37
N VAL A 430 -52.98 20.07 -34.72
CA VAL A 430 -54.25 20.29 -34.03
C VAL A 430 -55.10 21.29 -34.81
N VAL A 431 -56.37 20.96 -35.05
CA VAL A 431 -57.36 21.91 -35.58
C VAL A 431 -57.89 22.74 -34.42
N ASP A 432 -57.96 24.06 -34.59
CA ASP A 432 -58.45 24.98 -33.55
C ASP A 432 -59.89 24.60 -33.10
N PRO A 433 -60.15 24.39 -31.79
CA PRO A 433 -61.48 24.05 -31.28
C PRO A 433 -62.54 25.12 -31.52
N GLN A 434 -62.15 26.37 -31.79
CA GLN A 434 -63.06 27.49 -32.05
C GLN A 434 -63.54 27.54 -33.52
N MET A 435 -63.20 26.54 -34.32
CA MET A 435 -63.46 26.51 -35.76
C MET A 435 -64.59 25.55 -36.14
N ASP A 436 -65.54 26.01 -36.95
CA ASP A 436 -66.55 25.14 -37.55
C ASP A 436 -65.92 24.26 -38.65
N THR A 437 -66.04 22.94 -38.48
CA THR A 437 -65.39 21.92 -39.33
C THR A 437 -66.38 21.13 -40.20
N THR A 438 -67.68 21.37 -40.05
CA THR A 438 -68.76 20.54 -40.60
C THR A 438 -68.90 20.58 -42.13
N ASP A 439 -68.44 21.66 -42.78
CA ASP A 439 -68.61 21.88 -44.23
C ASP A 439 -67.28 21.96 -45.02
N LYS A 440 -66.16 21.53 -44.40
CA LYS A 440 -64.81 21.66 -44.98
C LYS A 440 -64.28 20.31 -45.49
N ASN A 441 -64.69 19.96 -46.71
CA ASN A 441 -64.19 18.78 -47.43
C ASN A 441 -63.08 19.15 -48.42
N VAL A 442 -62.10 18.25 -48.54
CA VAL A 442 -60.93 18.45 -49.40
C VAL A 442 -60.96 17.42 -50.53
N THR A 443 -60.88 17.91 -51.76
CA THR A 443 -60.65 17.08 -52.94
C THR A 443 -59.36 17.53 -53.61
N LEU A 444 -58.32 16.70 -53.51
CA LEU A 444 -56.97 16.97 -54.04
C LEU A 444 -56.42 15.72 -54.73
N PRO A 445 -56.23 15.75 -56.06
CA PRO A 445 -55.49 14.72 -56.77
C PRO A 445 -53.99 15.05 -56.77
N ILE A 446 -53.21 14.44 -55.86
CA ILE A 446 -51.75 14.56 -55.90
C ILE A 446 -51.23 13.51 -56.86
N THR A 447 -50.80 13.95 -58.05
CA THR A 447 -50.34 13.07 -59.14
C THR A 447 -48.83 12.82 -59.08
N ASP A 448 -48.07 13.75 -58.51
CA ASP A 448 -46.60 13.72 -58.42
C ASP A 448 -46.12 13.74 -56.96
N GLU A 449 -44.89 13.29 -56.70
CA GLU A 449 -44.29 13.29 -55.37
C GLU A 449 -43.98 14.73 -54.89
N GLN A 450 -44.70 15.18 -53.85
CA GLN A 450 -44.57 16.54 -53.30
C GLN A 450 -44.07 16.54 -51.85
N SER A 451 -43.46 17.65 -51.42
CA SER A 451 -43.11 17.84 -50.00
C SER A 451 -44.38 18.03 -49.18
N LEU A 452 -44.37 17.52 -47.95
CA LEU A 452 -45.47 17.63 -47.01
C LEU A 452 -45.85 19.09 -46.75
N GLU A 453 -44.87 20.00 -46.68
CA GLU A 453 -45.09 21.45 -46.59
C GLU A 453 -45.96 21.98 -47.75
N ASN A 454 -45.67 21.55 -48.98
CA ASN A 454 -46.43 22.01 -50.15
C ASN A 454 -47.85 21.45 -50.14
N VAL A 455 -48.00 20.17 -49.80
CA VAL A 455 -49.32 19.53 -49.66
C VAL A 455 -50.15 20.22 -48.59
N LEU A 456 -49.55 20.52 -47.43
CA LEU A 456 -50.21 21.24 -46.35
C LEU A 456 -50.63 22.64 -46.80
N ASN A 457 -49.75 23.39 -47.47
CA ASN A 457 -50.07 24.72 -48.00
C ASN A 457 -51.22 24.68 -49.02
N LEU A 458 -51.26 23.68 -49.91
CA LEU A 458 -52.35 23.53 -50.89
C LEU A 458 -53.70 23.22 -50.22
N ILE A 459 -53.70 22.35 -49.21
CA ILE A 459 -54.91 22.05 -48.41
C ILE A 459 -55.39 23.32 -47.70
N MET A 460 -54.46 24.06 -47.08
CA MET A 460 -54.77 25.29 -46.39
C MET A 460 -55.33 26.34 -47.37
N ASP A 461 -54.77 26.48 -48.57
CA ASP A 461 -55.23 27.45 -49.55
C ASP A 461 -56.62 27.13 -50.10
N GLN A 462 -56.91 25.86 -50.42
CA GLN A 462 -58.24 25.42 -50.87
C GLN A 462 -59.34 25.71 -49.84
N LEU A 463 -59.02 25.64 -48.55
CA LEU A 463 -59.97 25.88 -47.46
C LEU A 463 -59.91 27.31 -46.88
N GLY A 464 -59.02 28.18 -47.40
CA GLY A 464 -58.82 29.54 -46.89
C GLY A 464 -58.18 29.61 -45.49
N LEU A 465 -57.48 28.56 -45.07
CA LEU A 465 -56.88 28.41 -43.74
C LEU A 465 -55.40 28.74 -43.74
N THR A 466 -54.83 28.81 -42.55
CA THR A 466 -53.38 28.96 -42.31
C THR A 466 -52.98 28.09 -41.13
N TYR A 467 -51.68 27.84 -40.96
CA TYR A 467 -51.19 27.17 -39.76
C TYR A 467 -50.16 28.03 -39.02
N ILE A 468 -50.14 27.89 -37.70
CA ILE A 468 -49.19 28.55 -36.79
C ILE A 468 -48.49 27.52 -35.92
N PHE A 469 -47.24 27.79 -35.55
CA PHE A 469 -46.49 26.97 -34.60
C PHE A 469 -46.74 27.48 -33.18
N LYS A 470 -47.45 26.70 -32.37
CA LYS A 470 -47.74 27.04 -30.98
C LYS A 470 -47.67 25.79 -30.12
N ASN A 471 -47.14 25.89 -28.90
CA ASN A 471 -47.11 24.80 -27.92
C ASN A 471 -46.63 23.46 -28.50
N GLU A 472 -45.52 23.45 -29.26
CA GLU A 472 -44.93 22.25 -29.86
C GLU A 472 -45.87 21.47 -30.81
N ALA A 473 -46.88 22.13 -31.36
CA ALA A 473 -47.79 21.57 -32.36
C ALA A 473 -48.04 22.57 -33.50
N ILE A 474 -48.49 22.03 -34.64
CA ILE A 474 -48.98 22.81 -35.77
C ILE A 474 -50.46 23.05 -35.55
N PHE A 475 -50.86 24.30 -35.31
CA PHE A 475 -52.26 24.69 -35.14
C PHE A 475 -52.82 25.20 -36.46
N ILE A 476 -53.89 24.59 -36.96
CA ILE A 476 -54.61 25.06 -38.16
C ILE A 476 -55.69 26.05 -37.70
N THR A 477 -55.61 27.29 -38.20
CA THR A 477 -56.47 28.43 -37.82
C THR A 477 -56.91 29.22 -39.06
N GLU A 478 -57.97 30.03 -38.92
CA GLU A 478 -58.37 30.96 -39.98
C GLU A 478 -57.38 32.13 -40.11
N LYS A 479 -57.23 32.67 -41.32
CA LYS A 479 -56.27 33.73 -41.66
C LYS A 479 -56.36 34.97 -40.75
N GLY A 480 -57.55 35.29 -40.23
CA GLY A 480 -57.78 36.44 -39.35
C GLY A 480 -57.30 36.27 -37.90
N ASN A 481 -57.18 35.03 -37.41
CA ASN A 481 -56.81 34.73 -36.02
C ASN A 481 -55.32 34.38 -35.86
N ALA A 482 -54.54 34.40 -36.95
CA ALA A 482 -53.11 34.15 -36.95
C ALA A 482 -52.33 35.37 -36.39
N VAL A 483 -52.38 35.59 -35.08
CA VAL A 483 -51.59 36.66 -34.43
C VAL A 483 -50.11 36.26 -34.39
N THR A 484 -49.33 36.75 -35.34
CA THR A 484 -47.86 36.71 -35.28
C THR A 484 -47.35 37.66 -34.20
N LYS A 485 -46.50 37.17 -33.28
CA LYS A 485 -45.82 38.03 -32.29
C LYS A 485 -44.99 39.09 -33.02
N THR A 486 -45.28 40.38 -32.80
CA THR A 486 -44.44 41.50 -33.27
C THR A 486 -43.24 41.68 -32.36
N HIS A 487 -42.08 42.05 -32.93
CA HIS A 487 -40.83 42.23 -32.19
C HIS A 487 -40.28 43.65 -32.38
N PHE A 488 -39.75 44.23 -31.30
CA PHE A 488 -39.09 45.53 -31.31
C PHE A 488 -37.59 45.36 -31.60
N VAL A 489 -37.08 46.09 -32.60
CA VAL A 489 -35.65 46.15 -32.92
C VAL A 489 -35.11 47.53 -32.56
N VAL A 490 -34.01 47.57 -31.80
CA VAL A 490 -33.32 48.81 -31.43
C VAL A 490 -32.08 48.98 -32.30
N LEU A 491 -32.07 50.05 -33.10
CA LEU A 491 -30.97 50.40 -34.01
C LEU A 491 -29.92 51.26 -33.27
N ASN A 492 -28.65 51.07 -33.62
CA ASN A 492 -27.57 51.92 -33.11
C ASN A 492 -27.42 53.19 -33.98
N VAL A 493 -27.61 54.37 -33.39
CA VAL A 493 -27.53 55.67 -34.09
C VAL A 493 -26.37 56.55 -33.61
N GLN A 494 -25.40 55.97 -32.90
CA GLN A 494 -24.28 56.70 -32.28
C GLN A 494 -23.43 57.48 -33.31
N ASP A 495 -23.41 57.04 -34.56
CA ASP A 495 -22.67 57.68 -35.67
C ASP A 495 -23.29 58.99 -36.16
N ILE A 496 -24.58 59.23 -35.90
CA ILE A 496 -25.20 60.53 -36.21
C ILE A 496 -24.70 61.60 -35.21
N LEU A 497 -24.40 61.17 -33.98
CA LEU A 497 -23.98 62.05 -32.90
C LEU A 497 -22.47 62.34 -32.93
N ASN A 498 -21.66 61.41 -33.45
CA ASN A 498 -20.21 61.57 -33.59
C ASN A 498 -19.80 61.44 -35.07
N PRO A 499 -19.57 62.55 -35.79
CA PRO A 499 -19.07 62.48 -37.16
C PRO A 499 -17.71 61.78 -37.18
N ILE A 500 -17.61 60.78 -38.06
CA ILE A 500 -16.38 60.01 -38.32
C ILE A 500 -15.33 60.99 -38.85
N LYS A 501 -14.17 61.06 -38.17
CA LYS A 501 -12.99 61.81 -38.66
C LYS A 501 -12.14 60.94 -39.56
#